data_AF-A0A8H8NLI0-F1
#
_entry.id   AF-A0A8H8NLI0-F1
#
_cell.length_a   1.000
_cell.length_b   1.000
_cell.length_c   1.000
_cell.angle_alpha   90.00
_cell.angle_beta   90.00
_cell.angle_gamma   90.00
#
_symmetry.space_group_name_H-M   'P 1'
#
loop_
_entity.id
_entity.type
_entity.pdbx_description
1 polymer ?
#
loop_
_entity_poly.entity_id
_entity_poly.type
_entity_poly.pdbx_seq_one_letter_code
_entity_poly.pdbx_strand_id
1 'polypeptide(L)'
;MHHDNPIAGHQGQARTLELISRRYYWPAMKQQVNRFVETCEICQRSKGHKHYAPQKPLPIPQKPWEDIAYDFIVKLPESQGMDSILVVIDRFSRQAHFIPCLESTNAEGVADLFIKEVWKLHGLPKTTVSDRGPTFNSQFLKALYAKLGINPKFSTAFHPETDGITERTNQWLEGFLRSFCNYRQDNWVRWLPIAEFCHNNQVNSATGKTAFETIYGLHPRWDLVDLEVNAPNAADMADSMQEIWDEVIASMEFYRSKESDPKREYKVGDKVWLVGQNITTRRPSKKLDNKKLGPFVISENISSHAYRLELPKTMRTHNVFHIEMLCQNFAGDCLLQADSGGNF
;
A
#
# COMPACT_ATOMS: atom_id res chain seq x y z
N MET A 1 5.07 -9.62 38.44
CA MET A 1 3.61 -9.88 38.49
C MET A 1 2.80 -9.31 37.30
N HIS A 2 3.40 -8.62 36.31
CA HIS A 2 2.64 -8.08 35.15
C HIS A 2 2.87 -8.82 33.82
N HIS A 3 3.74 -9.84 33.76
CA HIS A 3 3.98 -10.61 32.52
C HIS A 3 3.32 -11.99 32.59
N ASP A 4 3.57 -12.75 33.66
CA ASP A 4 3.05 -14.12 33.88
C ASP A 4 1.63 -14.15 34.46
N ASN A 5 0.98 -13.00 34.58
CA ASN A 5 -0.40 -12.93 35.04
C ASN A 5 -1.34 -13.30 33.88
N PRO A 6 -2.33 -14.20 34.07
CA PRO A 6 -3.31 -14.56 33.04
C PRO A 6 -3.98 -13.35 32.37
N ILE A 7 -4.22 -12.27 33.13
CA ILE A 7 -4.83 -11.02 32.63
C ILE A 7 -3.86 -10.25 31.73
N ALA A 8 -2.56 -10.34 31.99
CA ALA A 8 -1.54 -9.67 31.20
C ALA A 8 -1.07 -10.51 30.00
N GLY A 9 -1.30 -11.82 29.98
CA GLY A 9 -1.25 -12.65 28.78
C GLY A 9 0.13 -12.77 28.10
N HIS A 10 1.22 -12.85 28.87
CA HIS A 10 2.58 -13.09 28.34
C HIS A 10 2.96 -12.15 27.17
N GLN A 11 2.62 -10.87 27.25
CA GLN A 11 2.79 -9.92 26.15
C GLN A 11 4.27 -9.67 25.79
N GLY A 12 4.51 -9.14 24.59
CA GLY A 12 5.88 -8.83 24.13
C GLY A 12 6.54 -7.70 24.93
N GLN A 13 7.87 -7.59 24.81
CA GLN A 13 8.72 -6.66 25.57
C GLN A 13 8.15 -5.24 25.70
N ALA A 14 7.77 -4.62 24.57
CA ALA A 14 7.26 -3.26 24.54
C ALA A 14 5.97 -3.08 25.36
N ARG A 15 5.05 -4.06 25.28
CA ARG A 15 3.77 -4.01 25.98
C ARG A 15 3.93 -4.32 27.46
N THR A 16 4.82 -5.25 27.82
CA THR A 16 5.15 -5.52 29.22
C THR A 16 5.84 -4.31 29.87
N LEU A 17 6.75 -3.65 29.16
CA LEU A 17 7.40 -2.43 29.64
C LEU A 17 6.40 -1.30 29.86
N GLU A 18 5.50 -1.09 28.90
CA GLU A 18 4.45 -0.08 28.98
C GLU A 18 3.55 -0.31 30.22
N LEU A 19 3.07 -1.54 30.43
CA LEU A 19 2.22 -1.88 31.58
C LEU A 19 2.92 -1.68 32.92
N ILE A 20 4.21 -2.01 33.00
CA ILE A 20 5.02 -1.83 34.21
C ILE A 20 5.30 -0.35 34.48
N SER A 21 5.60 0.42 33.43
CA SER A 21 5.92 1.85 33.53
C SER A 21 4.76 2.73 34.02
N ARG A 22 3.52 2.22 33.97
CA ARG A 22 2.34 2.94 34.49
C ARG A 22 2.32 3.08 36.01
N ARG A 23 3.02 2.21 36.74
CA ARG A 23 2.97 2.15 38.20
C ARG A 23 4.33 2.18 38.87
N TYR A 24 5.39 1.92 38.12
CA TYR A 24 6.72 1.76 38.66
C TYR A 24 7.75 2.40 37.74
N TYR A 25 8.83 2.87 38.35
CA TYR A 25 10.02 3.33 37.65
C TYR A 25 11.25 2.96 38.47
N TRP A 26 12.29 2.48 37.79
CA TRP A 26 13.61 2.26 38.40
C TRP A 26 14.72 2.29 37.35
N PRO A 27 15.99 2.51 37.75
CA PRO A 27 17.13 2.49 36.84
C PRO A 27 17.25 1.14 36.11
N ALA A 28 17.52 1.16 34.80
CA ALA A 28 17.62 -0.02 33.95
C ALA A 28 16.32 -0.86 33.81
N MET A 29 15.15 -0.32 34.19
CA MET A 29 13.85 -1.00 34.05
C MET A 29 13.61 -1.60 32.67
N LYS A 30 13.87 -0.85 31.59
CA LYS A 30 13.72 -1.35 30.21
C LYS A 30 14.56 -2.59 29.95
N GLN A 31 15.84 -2.57 30.35
CA GLN A 31 16.76 -3.68 30.13
C GLN A 31 16.34 -4.91 30.93
N GLN A 32 15.92 -4.72 32.18
CA GLN A 32 15.49 -5.81 33.05
C GLN A 32 14.15 -6.42 32.62
N VAL A 33 13.19 -5.60 32.18
CA VAL A 33 11.92 -6.08 31.62
C VAL A 33 12.16 -6.84 30.32
N ASN A 34 12.99 -6.32 29.42
CA ASN A 34 13.33 -7.01 28.18
C ASN A 34 13.98 -8.36 28.46
N ARG A 35 14.98 -8.41 29.36
CA ARG A 35 15.65 -9.64 29.77
C ARG A 35 14.67 -10.65 30.36
N PHE A 36 13.75 -10.19 31.22
CA PHE A 36 12.75 -11.05 31.83
C PHE A 36 11.83 -11.70 30.78
N VAL A 37 11.32 -10.90 29.83
CA VAL A 37 10.47 -11.40 28.74
C VAL A 37 11.25 -12.32 27.79
N GLU A 38 12.53 -12.04 27.52
CA GLU A 38 13.41 -12.89 26.70
C GLU A 38 13.66 -14.24 27.34
N THR A 39 13.79 -14.30 28.68
CA THR A 39 14.01 -15.55 29.41
C THR A 39 12.73 -16.27 29.82
N CYS A 40 11.55 -15.72 29.49
CA CYS A 40 10.28 -16.36 29.83
C CYS A 40 10.08 -17.64 29.02
N GLU A 41 10.12 -18.78 29.69
CA GLU A 41 9.99 -20.11 29.08
C GLU A 41 8.69 -20.28 28.27
N ILE A 42 7.57 -19.78 28.80
CA ILE A 42 6.27 -19.84 28.11
C ILE A 42 6.31 -19.04 26.82
N CYS A 43 6.91 -17.83 26.84
CA CYS A 43 7.08 -17.02 25.63
C CYS A 43 8.02 -17.69 24.63
N GLN A 44 9.14 -18.26 25.07
CA GLN A 44 10.08 -18.94 24.18
C GLN A 44 9.47 -20.16 23.48
N ARG A 45 8.60 -20.91 24.19
CA ARG A 45 7.92 -22.09 23.62
C ARG A 45 6.75 -21.72 22.70
N SER A 46 6.07 -20.60 22.95
CA SER A 46 4.81 -20.24 22.27
C SER A 46 4.97 -19.21 21.15
N LYS A 47 5.98 -18.33 21.22
CA LYS A 47 6.21 -17.27 20.24
C LYS A 47 7.41 -17.65 19.39
N GLY A 48 7.17 -17.94 18.11
CA GLY A 48 8.23 -18.27 17.17
C GLY A 48 9.32 -17.20 17.12
N HIS A 49 10.58 -17.62 17.08
CA HIS A 49 11.70 -16.72 16.83
C HIS A 49 11.55 -16.06 15.45
N LYS A 50 11.41 -14.74 15.40
CA LYS A 50 11.63 -13.99 14.16
C LYS A 50 13.13 -14.02 13.87
N HIS A 51 13.56 -15.01 13.11
CA HIS A 51 14.89 -15.00 12.51
C HIS A 51 14.95 -13.85 11.50
N TYR A 52 15.44 -12.69 11.92
CA TYR A 52 16.06 -11.76 10.99
C TYR A 52 17.42 -12.37 10.64
N ALA A 53 17.43 -13.28 9.65
CA ALA A 53 18.68 -13.63 9.02
C ALA A 53 19.32 -12.32 8.54
N PRO A 54 20.60 -12.03 8.86
CA PRO A 54 21.27 -10.86 8.32
C PRO A 54 21.32 -11.02 6.80
N GLN A 55 20.47 -10.26 6.13
CA GLN A 55 20.39 -10.26 4.68
C GLN A 55 21.57 -9.48 4.17
N LYS A 56 22.28 -10.04 3.20
CA LYS A 56 23.25 -9.25 2.44
C LYS A 56 22.43 -8.23 1.65
N PRO A 57 22.57 -6.92 1.92
CA PRO A 57 21.90 -5.92 1.12
C PRO A 57 22.37 -6.06 -0.31
N LEU A 58 21.45 -5.88 -1.26
CA LEU A 58 21.88 -5.83 -2.66
C LEU A 58 22.81 -4.62 -2.85
N PRO A 59 23.77 -4.70 -3.78
CA PRO A 59 24.58 -3.54 -4.11
C PRO A 59 23.67 -2.36 -4.44
N ILE A 60 24.03 -1.19 -3.88
CA ILE A 60 23.37 0.07 -4.14
C ILE A 60 23.61 0.39 -5.62
N PRO A 61 22.55 0.58 -6.42
CA PRO A 61 22.69 0.98 -7.82
C PRO A 61 23.47 2.28 -7.94
N GLN A 62 24.28 2.43 -9.00
CA GLN A 62 25.11 3.62 -9.19
C GLN A 62 24.49 4.66 -10.12
N LYS A 63 23.61 4.24 -11.02
CA LYS A 63 22.95 5.11 -12.00
C LYS A 63 21.50 4.68 -12.20
N PRO A 64 20.63 5.62 -12.64
CA PRO A 64 19.27 5.29 -13.05
C PRO A 64 19.24 4.16 -14.08
N TRP A 65 18.30 3.25 -13.92
CA TRP A 65 17.97 2.20 -14.89
C TRP A 65 19.05 1.14 -15.16
N GLU A 66 20.18 1.17 -14.44
CA GLU A 66 21.19 0.10 -14.53
C GLU A 66 20.77 -1.18 -13.77
N ASP A 67 19.95 -1.03 -12.72
CA ASP A 67 19.47 -2.12 -11.89
C ASP A 67 17.95 -2.02 -11.72
N ILE A 68 17.19 -2.91 -12.36
CA ILE A 68 15.72 -2.92 -12.27
C ILE A 68 15.22 -4.08 -11.41
N ALA A 69 14.07 -3.89 -10.78
CA ALA A 69 13.28 -4.94 -10.17
C ALA A 69 11.92 -5.02 -10.88
N TYR A 70 11.37 -6.21 -11.06
CA TYR A 70 10.04 -6.35 -11.65
C TYR A 70 9.26 -7.54 -11.09
N ASP A 71 7.95 -7.40 -11.09
CA ASP A 71 7.00 -8.36 -10.54
C ASP A 71 5.64 -8.27 -11.25
N PHE A 72 4.79 -9.29 -11.11
CA PHE A 72 3.44 -9.28 -11.63
C PHE A 72 2.39 -9.06 -10.55
N ILE A 73 1.45 -8.17 -10.83
CA ILE A 73 0.15 -8.15 -10.15
C ILE A 73 -0.84 -8.93 -11.03
N VAL A 74 -1.06 -10.20 -10.68
CA VAL A 74 -1.99 -11.10 -11.40
C VAL A 74 -3.39 -11.13 -10.77
N LYS A 75 -4.33 -11.78 -11.47
CA LYS A 75 -5.71 -12.05 -11.04
C LYS A 75 -6.52 -10.78 -10.75
N LEU A 76 -6.35 -9.77 -11.60
CA LEU A 76 -7.22 -8.60 -11.61
C LEU A 76 -8.48 -8.92 -12.42
N PRO A 77 -9.59 -8.20 -12.20
CA PRO A 77 -10.74 -8.26 -13.10
C PRO A 77 -10.32 -7.88 -14.51
N GLU A 78 -11.03 -8.37 -15.52
CA GLU A 78 -10.76 -7.96 -16.89
C GLU A 78 -11.03 -6.45 -17.08
N SER A 79 -10.09 -5.74 -17.69
CA SER A 79 -10.23 -4.35 -18.09
C SER A 79 -9.53 -4.16 -19.42
N GLN A 80 -10.23 -3.68 -20.45
CA GLN A 80 -9.69 -3.48 -21.81
C GLN A 80 -8.94 -4.71 -22.36
N GLY A 81 -9.43 -5.92 -22.06
CA GLY A 81 -8.83 -7.18 -22.49
C GLY A 81 -7.54 -7.57 -21.74
N MET A 82 -7.25 -6.94 -20.59
CA MET A 82 -6.09 -7.22 -19.74
C MET A 82 -6.56 -7.70 -18.36
N ASP A 83 -5.77 -8.55 -17.69
CA ASP A 83 -6.11 -9.14 -16.38
C ASP A 83 -4.93 -9.09 -15.37
N SER A 84 -3.80 -8.51 -15.78
CA SER A 84 -2.56 -8.47 -15.02
C SER A 84 -1.77 -7.18 -15.29
N ILE A 85 -0.85 -6.86 -14.40
CA ILE A 85 0.07 -5.72 -14.55
C ILE A 85 1.50 -6.21 -14.33
N LEU A 86 2.39 -5.95 -15.28
CA LEU A 86 3.83 -6.03 -15.09
C LEU A 86 4.31 -4.72 -14.47
N VAL A 87 4.84 -4.80 -13.25
CA VAL A 87 5.41 -3.67 -12.53
C VAL A 87 6.92 -3.70 -12.68
N VAL A 88 7.51 -2.64 -13.25
CA VAL A 88 8.96 -2.52 -13.44
C VAL A 88 9.46 -1.30 -12.71
N ILE A 89 10.47 -1.45 -11.86
CA ILE A 89 10.95 -0.41 -10.95
C ILE A 89 12.46 -0.24 -11.12
N ASP A 90 12.91 0.99 -11.34
CA ASP A 90 14.32 1.35 -11.21
C ASP A 90 14.71 1.36 -9.73
N ARG A 91 15.71 0.55 -9.37
CA ARG A 91 16.16 0.45 -7.97
C ARG A 91 16.90 1.71 -7.50
N PHE A 92 17.43 2.52 -8.42
CA PHE A 92 18.13 3.76 -8.09
C PHE A 92 17.15 4.89 -7.74
N SER A 93 16.32 5.31 -8.70
CA SER A 93 15.42 6.46 -8.58
C SER A 93 14.06 6.14 -7.97
N ARG A 94 13.69 4.86 -7.92
CA ARG A 94 12.34 4.38 -7.58
C ARG A 94 11.28 4.73 -8.62
N GLN A 95 11.67 5.17 -9.82
CA GLN A 95 10.73 5.29 -10.94
C GLN A 95 10.13 3.93 -11.24
N ALA A 96 8.81 3.89 -11.42
CA ALA A 96 8.08 2.68 -11.79
C ALA A 96 7.40 2.86 -13.14
N HIS A 97 7.24 1.75 -13.86
CA HIS A 97 6.33 1.59 -14.99
C HIS A 97 5.27 0.54 -14.66
N PHE A 98 4.01 0.86 -14.95
CA PHE A 98 2.87 -0.03 -14.72
C PHE A 98 2.27 -0.46 -16.07
N ILE A 99 2.65 -1.66 -16.51
CA ILE A 99 2.37 -2.12 -17.87
C ILE A 99 1.23 -3.13 -17.84
N PRO A 100 0.05 -2.84 -18.43
CA PRO A 100 -1.05 -3.80 -18.47
C PRO A 100 -0.69 -4.98 -19.38
N CYS A 101 -1.00 -6.19 -18.93
CA CYS A 101 -0.72 -7.43 -19.65
C CYS A 101 -1.73 -8.53 -19.29
N LEU A 102 -1.54 -9.70 -19.89
CA LEU A 102 -2.29 -10.91 -19.55
C LEU A 102 -1.50 -11.79 -18.58
N GLU A 103 -2.18 -12.54 -17.71
CA GLU A 103 -1.57 -13.55 -16.82
C GLU A 103 -0.91 -14.66 -17.65
N SER A 104 -1.47 -14.91 -18.85
CA SER A 104 -0.93 -15.84 -19.85
C SER A 104 0.28 -15.30 -20.63
N THR A 105 0.74 -14.07 -20.36
CA THR A 105 1.91 -13.49 -21.04
C THR A 105 3.13 -14.37 -20.79
N ASN A 106 3.65 -14.96 -21.85
CA ASN A 106 4.80 -15.83 -21.81
C ASN A 106 6.11 -15.02 -21.78
N ALA A 107 7.24 -15.72 -21.75
CA ALA A 107 8.56 -15.10 -21.67
C ALA A 107 8.92 -14.19 -22.86
N GLU A 108 8.45 -14.54 -24.06
CA GLU A 108 8.61 -13.73 -25.28
C GLU A 108 7.79 -12.44 -25.19
N GLY A 109 6.51 -12.55 -24.79
CA GLY A 109 5.66 -11.40 -24.56
C GLY A 109 6.20 -10.46 -23.48
N VAL A 110 6.81 -10.99 -22.41
CA VAL A 110 7.50 -10.17 -21.41
C VAL A 110 8.68 -9.40 -22.03
N ALA A 111 9.48 -10.04 -22.88
CA ALA A 111 10.57 -9.35 -23.58
C ALA A 111 10.04 -8.25 -24.50
N ASP A 112 8.93 -8.48 -25.21
CA ASP A 112 8.29 -7.46 -26.04
C ASP A 112 7.78 -6.29 -25.20
N LEU A 113 7.18 -6.54 -24.03
CA LEU A 113 6.78 -5.49 -23.09
C LEU A 113 7.98 -4.67 -22.59
N PHE A 114 9.10 -5.33 -22.28
CA PHE A 114 10.33 -4.61 -21.91
C PHE A 114 10.83 -3.70 -23.04
N ILE A 115 10.90 -4.20 -24.28
CA ILE A 115 11.30 -3.38 -25.42
C ILE A 115 10.34 -2.21 -25.59
N LYS A 116 9.04 -2.52 -25.62
CA LYS A 116 7.99 -1.58 -25.94
C LYS A 116 7.81 -0.52 -24.88
N GLU A 117 7.98 -0.80 -23.59
CA GLU A 117 7.61 0.15 -22.54
C GLU A 117 8.78 0.61 -21.67
N VAL A 118 9.90 -0.12 -21.64
CA VAL A 118 11.02 0.18 -20.73
C VAL A 118 12.30 0.51 -21.49
N TRP A 119 12.82 -0.43 -22.30
CA TRP A 119 14.11 -0.27 -22.95
C TRP A 119 14.11 0.83 -24.02
N LYS A 120 12.97 1.12 -24.65
CA LYS A 120 12.84 2.29 -25.55
C LYS A 120 13.12 3.62 -24.84
N LEU A 121 12.86 3.69 -23.53
CA LEU A 121 12.98 4.93 -22.74
C LEU A 121 14.36 5.04 -22.10
N HIS A 122 14.88 3.91 -21.60
CA HIS A 122 16.01 3.91 -20.67
C HIS A 122 17.21 3.09 -21.12
N GLY A 123 17.07 2.33 -22.21
CA GLY A 123 18.06 1.36 -22.66
C GLY A 123 18.02 0.05 -21.85
N LEU A 124 19.06 -0.77 -22.04
CA LEU A 124 19.17 -2.08 -21.41
C LEU A 124 19.73 -1.97 -19.98
N PRO A 125 19.14 -2.63 -18.99
CA PRO A 125 19.69 -2.69 -17.64
C PRO A 125 20.94 -3.58 -17.58
N LYS A 126 21.82 -3.36 -16.61
CA LYS A 126 22.93 -4.28 -16.31
C LYS A 126 22.45 -5.48 -15.51
N THR A 127 21.59 -5.26 -14.51
CA THR A 127 21.05 -6.34 -13.70
C THR A 127 19.54 -6.21 -13.52
N THR A 128 18.89 -7.36 -13.42
CA THR A 128 17.46 -7.44 -13.14
C THR A 128 17.24 -8.24 -11.87
N VAL A 129 16.15 -7.93 -11.16
CA VAL A 129 15.69 -8.75 -10.04
C VAL A 129 14.21 -9.06 -10.19
N SER A 130 13.86 -10.35 -10.09
CA SER A 130 12.47 -10.80 -10.14
C SER A 130 12.24 -11.98 -9.22
N ASP A 131 10.99 -12.33 -9.00
CA ASP A 131 10.64 -13.61 -8.37
C ASP A 131 11.07 -14.81 -9.24
N ARG A 132 10.94 -16.02 -8.68
CA ARG A 132 11.24 -17.28 -9.37
C ARG A 132 10.08 -17.80 -10.21
N GLY A 133 9.15 -16.94 -10.61
CA GLY A 133 8.03 -17.30 -11.46
C GLY A 133 8.51 -17.98 -12.76
N PRO A 134 7.74 -18.96 -13.28
CA PRO A 134 8.15 -19.76 -14.43
C PRO A 134 8.42 -18.92 -15.68
N THR A 135 7.66 -17.83 -15.87
CA THR A 135 7.85 -16.88 -16.96
C THR A 135 9.24 -16.23 -16.90
N PHE A 136 9.59 -15.66 -15.74
CA PHE A 136 10.87 -14.94 -15.54
C PHE A 136 12.08 -15.87 -15.48
N ASN A 137 11.89 -17.12 -15.03
CA ASN A 137 12.93 -18.13 -14.94
C ASN A 137 13.04 -19.03 -16.19
N SER A 138 12.34 -18.66 -17.27
CA SER A 138 12.32 -19.42 -18.53
C SER A 138 13.68 -19.51 -19.21
N GLN A 139 13.88 -20.56 -20.01
CA GLN A 139 15.10 -20.72 -20.81
C GLN A 139 15.27 -19.59 -21.83
N PHE A 140 14.16 -19.12 -22.42
CA PHE A 140 14.14 -18.04 -23.38
C PHE A 140 14.70 -16.74 -22.77
N LEU A 141 14.14 -16.25 -21.65
CA LEU A 141 14.60 -14.99 -21.05
C LEU A 141 16.06 -15.08 -20.58
N LYS A 142 16.49 -16.23 -20.05
CA LYS A 142 17.90 -16.45 -19.70
C LYS A 142 18.83 -16.33 -20.90
N ALA A 143 18.47 -16.95 -22.03
CA ALA A 143 19.26 -16.89 -23.25
C ALA A 143 19.29 -15.47 -23.83
N LEU A 144 18.13 -14.77 -23.83
CA LEU A 144 18.03 -13.38 -24.25
C LEU A 144 18.91 -12.46 -23.39
N TYR A 145 18.79 -12.56 -22.07
CA TYR A 145 19.60 -11.76 -21.14
C TYR A 145 21.09 -12.04 -21.29
N ALA A 146 21.51 -13.30 -21.43
CA ALA A 146 22.90 -13.64 -21.71
C ALA A 146 23.40 -12.99 -23.01
N LYS A 147 22.58 -12.96 -24.06
CA LYS A 147 22.93 -12.34 -25.35
C LYS A 147 23.02 -10.81 -25.27
N LEU A 148 22.19 -10.20 -24.44
CA LEU A 148 22.12 -8.75 -24.23
C LEU A 148 23.10 -8.25 -23.15
N GLY A 149 23.82 -9.15 -22.46
CA GLY A 149 24.73 -8.78 -21.37
C GLY A 149 24.00 -8.39 -20.08
N ILE A 150 22.76 -8.82 -19.90
CA ILE A 150 21.93 -8.55 -18.72
C ILE A 150 22.13 -9.68 -17.70
N ASN A 151 22.38 -9.34 -16.44
CA ASN A 151 22.56 -10.31 -15.37
C ASN A 151 21.27 -10.47 -14.52
N PRO A 152 20.48 -11.54 -14.71
CA PRO A 152 19.30 -11.79 -13.91
C PRO A 152 19.64 -12.31 -12.52
N LYS A 153 19.01 -11.71 -11.51
CA LYS A 153 19.01 -12.18 -10.12
C LYS A 153 17.60 -12.58 -9.77
N PHE A 154 17.45 -13.73 -9.11
CA PHE A 154 16.15 -14.18 -8.63
C PHE A 154 16.06 -13.96 -7.13
N SER A 155 14.97 -13.33 -6.67
CA SER A 155 14.72 -13.24 -5.24
C SER A 155 14.58 -14.65 -4.65
N THR A 156 15.17 -14.82 -3.48
CA THR A 156 14.94 -16.00 -2.64
C THR A 156 13.91 -15.60 -1.60
N ALA A 157 13.24 -16.56 -0.96
CA ALA A 157 12.41 -16.30 0.23
C ALA A 157 13.17 -15.56 1.38
N PHE A 158 14.48 -15.33 1.23
CA PHE A 158 15.36 -14.64 2.15
C PHE A 158 15.99 -13.35 1.57
N HIS A 159 15.45 -12.75 0.49
CA HIS A 159 15.84 -11.41 -0.01
C HIS A 159 14.75 -10.29 0.09
N PRO A 160 14.17 -10.03 1.28
CA PRO A 160 13.23 -8.94 1.57
C PRO A 160 13.57 -7.54 1.08
N GLU A 161 14.83 -7.19 0.82
CA GLU A 161 15.13 -5.88 0.25
C GLU A 161 14.54 -5.72 -1.15
N THR A 162 14.58 -6.76 -1.99
CA THR A 162 14.06 -6.64 -3.36
C THR A 162 12.57 -6.88 -3.40
N ASP A 163 12.14 -7.98 -2.77
CA ASP A 163 10.71 -8.31 -2.63
C ASP A 163 9.99 -7.15 -1.94
N GLY A 164 10.61 -6.50 -0.95
CA GLY A 164 10.03 -5.36 -0.25
C GLY A 164 9.96 -4.06 -1.07
N ILE A 165 10.69 -3.91 -2.18
CA ILE A 165 10.53 -2.74 -3.08
C ILE A 165 9.31 -2.96 -3.96
N THR A 166 9.27 -4.08 -4.70
CA THR A 166 8.15 -4.41 -5.58
C THR A 166 6.87 -4.62 -4.79
N GLU A 167 6.92 -5.28 -3.63
CA GLU A 167 5.76 -5.47 -2.75
C GLU A 167 5.17 -4.13 -2.28
N ARG A 168 6.00 -3.19 -1.82
CA ARG A 168 5.52 -1.87 -1.38
C ARG A 168 4.90 -1.08 -2.54
N THR A 169 5.51 -1.11 -3.72
CA THR A 169 4.96 -0.45 -4.90
C THR A 169 3.65 -1.11 -5.35
N ASN A 170 3.56 -2.45 -5.31
CA ASN A 170 2.33 -3.18 -5.62
C ASN A 170 1.21 -2.83 -4.64
N GLN A 171 1.51 -2.79 -3.33
CA GLN A 171 0.54 -2.40 -2.30
C GLN A 171 0.05 -0.96 -2.47
N TRP A 172 0.94 -0.04 -2.86
CA TRP A 172 0.60 1.34 -3.18
C TRP A 172 -0.31 1.39 -4.41
N LEU A 173 0.04 0.70 -5.50
CA LEU A 173 -0.73 0.69 -6.75
C LEU A 173 -2.13 0.08 -6.55
N GLU A 174 -2.23 -1.04 -5.82
CA GLU A 174 -3.53 -1.58 -5.42
C GLU A 174 -4.32 -0.58 -4.56
N GLY A 175 -3.63 0.20 -3.73
CA GLY A 175 -4.20 1.30 -2.95
C GLY A 175 -4.83 2.36 -3.83
N PHE A 176 -4.05 2.86 -4.78
CA PHE A 176 -4.48 3.84 -5.77
C PHE A 176 -5.66 3.32 -6.57
N LEU A 177 -5.56 2.13 -7.16
CA LEU A 177 -6.63 1.54 -7.97
C LEU A 177 -7.91 1.31 -7.16
N ARG A 178 -7.81 0.94 -5.88
CA ARG A 178 -8.98 0.80 -5.00
C ARG A 178 -9.79 2.09 -4.85
N SER A 179 -9.13 3.25 -4.90
CA SER A 179 -9.79 4.55 -4.81
C SER A 179 -10.48 4.94 -6.12
N PHE A 180 -9.88 4.68 -7.28
CA PHE A 180 -10.37 5.21 -8.58
C PHE A 180 -11.13 4.20 -9.44
N CYS A 181 -11.02 2.91 -9.16
CA CYS A 181 -11.74 1.89 -9.92
C CYS A 181 -13.24 1.96 -9.65
N ASN A 182 -14.02 1.84 -10.71
CA ASN A 182 -15.48 1.83 -10.61
C ASN A 182 -15.97 0.58 -9.83
N TYR A 183 -17.28 0.49 -9.60
CA TYR A 183 -17.84 -0.63 -8.85
C TYR A 183 -17.50 -2.01 -9.46
N ARG A 184 -17.54 -2.10 -10.80
CA ARG A 184 -17.26 -3.33 -11.58
C ARG A 184 -15.77 -3.66 -11.69
N GLN A 185 -14.89 -2.71 -11.34
CA GLN A 185 -13.44 -2.84 -11.42
C GLN A 185 -12.95 -3.20 -12.84
N ASP A 186 -13.66 -2.80 -13.89
CA ASP A 186 -13.37 -3.09 -15.31
C ASP A 186 -12.70 -1.92 -16.03
N ASN A 187 -12.24 -0.91 -15.28
CA ASN A 187 -11.64 0.31 -15.79
C ASN A 187 -10.26 0.62 -15.20
N TRP A 188 -9.55 -0.36 -14.64
CA TRP A 188 -8.23 -0.09 -14.03
C TRP A 188 -7.14 0.24 -15.05
N VAL A 189 -7.22 -0.27 -16.28
CA VAL A 189 -6.20 -0.01 -17.33
C VAL A 189 -6.09 1.48 -17.64
N ARG A 190 -7.22 2.20 -17.72
CA ARG A 190 -7.20 3.67 -17.98
C ARG A 190 -6.57 4.48 -16.84
N TRP A 191 -6.45 3.92 -15.65
CA TRP A 191 -5.87 4.60 -14.49
C TRP A 191 -4.36 4.42 -14.38
N LEU A 192 -3.76 3.43 -15.06
CA LEU A 192 -2.34 3.14 -14.95
C LEU A 192 -1.43 4.32 -15.33
N PRO A 193 -1.69 5.10 -16.41
CA PRO A 193 -0.85 6.25 -16.74
C PRO A 193 -0.85 7.32 -15.63
N ILE A 194 -2.00 7.59 -15.03
CA ILE A 194 -2.14 8.55 -13.93
C ILE A 194 -1.49 7.99 -12.66
N ALA A 195 -1.69 6.70 -12.36
CA ALA A 195 -1.05 6.03 -11.24
C ALA A 195 0.48 6.09 -11.35
N GLU A 196 1.02 5.83 -12.54
CA GLU A 196 2.45 5.90 -12.82
C GLU A 196 3.00 7.32 -12.61
N PHE A 197 2.32 8.33 -13.14
CA PHE A 197 2.68 9.73 -12.91
C PHE A 197 2.68 10.08 -11.41
N CYS A 198 1.59 9.77 -10.70
CA CYS A 198 1.43 10.05 -9.28
C CYS A 198 2.47 9.33 -8.42
N HIS A 199 2.80 8.09 -8.75
CA HIS A 199 3.86 7.35 -8.06
C HIS A 199 5.22 8.00 -8.27
N ASN A 200 5.55 8.35 -9.51
CA ASN A 200 6.86 8.89 -9.87
C ASN A 200 7.06 10.34 -9.41
N ASN A 201 5.98 11.07 -9.17
CA ASN A 201 5.99 12.43 -8.59
C ASN A 201 5.93 12.45 -7.05
N GLN A 202 5.79 11.31 -6.39
CA GLN A 202 5.84 11.24 -4.92
C GLN A 202 7.27 11.25 -4.40
N VAL A 203 7.46 11.96 -3.28
CA VAL A 203 8.75 11.96 -2.56
C VAL A 203 8.98 10.58 -1.97
N ASN A 204 10.07 9.93 -2.35
CA ASN A 204 10.44 8.64 -1.79
C ASN A 204 11.17 8.83 -0.45
N SER A 205 10.77 8.10 0.58
CA SER A 205 11.36 8.24 1.93
C SER A 205 12.83 7.83 2.01
N ALA A 206 13.31 6.96 1.12
CA ALA A 206 14.70 6.51 1.10
C ALA A 206 15.65 7.52 0.43
N THR A 207 15.17 8.28 -0.56
CA THR A 207 16.00 9.25 -1.31
C THR A 207 15.72 10.70 -0.92
N GLY A 208 14.58 10.98 -0.27
CA GLY A 208 14.11 12.33 0.01
C GLY A 208 13.71 13.13 -1.24
N LYS A 209 13.68 12.47 -2.41
CA LYS A 209 13.43 13.08 -3.72
C LYS A 209 12.34 12.32 -4.47
N THR A 210 11.75 12.98 -5.47
CA THR A 210 10.87 12.31 -6.43
C THR A 210 11.68 11.54 -7.47
N ALA A 211 11.05 10.59 -8.15
CA ALA A 211 11.70 9.88 -9.24
C ALA A 211 12.02 10.83 -10.40
N PHE A 212 11.10 11.75 -10.72
CA PHE A 212 11.32 12.78 -11.74
C PHE A 212 12.55 13.65 -11.46
N GLU A 213 12.67 14.14 -10.22
CA GLU A 213 13.83 14.95 -9.83
C GLU A 213 15.13 14.12 -9.88
N THR A 214 15.07 12.84 -9.48
CA THR A 214 16.25 11.97 -9.47
C THR A 214 16.76 11.63 -10.87
N ILE A 215 15.86 11.47 -11.84
CA ILE A 215 16.21 11.09 -13.21
C ILE A 215 16.46 12.30 -14.10
N TYR A 216 15.59 13.31 -14.04
CA TYR A 216 15.59 14.43 -14.97
C TYR A 216 16.12 15.73 -14.32
N GLY A 217 16.35 15.75 -13.01
CA GLY A 217 16.81 16.94 -12.30
C GLY A 217 15.75 18.03 -12.12
N LEU A 218 14.48 17.75 -12.44
CA LEU A 218 13.37 18.70 -12.37
C LEU A 218 12.05 18.00 -12.01
N HIS A 219 11.14 18.74 -11.41
CA HIS A 219 9.76 18.28 -11.21
C HIS A 219 8.93 18.58 -12.45
N PRO A 220 8.03 17.67 -12.86
CA PRO A 220 7.10 17.95 -13.94
C PRO A 220 6.14 19.06 -13.50
N ARG A 221 5.71 19.89 -14.45
CA ARG A 221 4.58 20.78 -14.20
C ARG A 221 3.31 19.94 -14.14
N TRP A 222 2.57 20.09 -13.05
CA TRP A 222 1.27 19.45 -12.88
C TRP A 222 0.21 20.45 -12.40
N ASP A 223 0.60 21.69 -12.13
CA ASP A 223 -0.31 22.77 -11.77
C ASP A 223 -1.20 23.14 -12.97
N LEU A 224 -2.50 22.88 -12.81
CA LEU A 224 -3.52 23.31 -13.75
C LEU A 224 -3.75 24.81 -13.58
N VAL A 225 -3.85 25.52 -14.69
CA VAL A 225 -4.20 26.95 -14.71
C VAL A 225 -5.62 27.00 -15.25
N ASP A 226 -6.54 27.56 -14.47
CA ASP A 226 -7.89 27.86 -14.93
C ASP A 226 -7.81 28.88 -16.05
N LEU A 227 -7.87 28.36 -17.28
CA LEU A 227 -8.02 29.16 -18.49
C LEU A 227 -9.38 28.80 -19.07
N GLU A 228 -10.20 29.81 -19.35
CA GLU A 228 -11.44 29.59 -20.09
C GLU A 228 -11.10 29.09 -21.49
N VAL A 229 -11.41 27.82 -21.77
CA VAL A 229 -11.22 27.21 -23.08
C VAL A 229 -12.58 27.06 -23.78
N ASN A 230 -12.74 27.72 -24.92
CA ASN A 230 -13.91 27.52 -25.81
C ASN A 230 -13.79 26.21 -26.63
N ALA A 231 -13.70 25.08 -25.93
CA ALA A 231 -13.72 23.74 -26.52
C ALA A 231 -14.31 22.74 -25.51
N PRO A 232 -15.60 22.37 -25.64
CA PRO A 232 -16.31 21.55 -24.66
C PRO A 232 -15.61 20.22 -24.34
N ASN A 233 -15.18 19.49 -25.37
CA ASN A 233 -14.50 18.21 -25.18
C ASN A 233 -13.13 18.33 -24.48
N ALA A 234 -12.46 19.48 -24.61
CA ALA A 234 -11.18 19.74 -23.96
C ALA A 234 -11.39 20.18 -22.50
N ALA A 235 -12.43 20.99 -22.25
CA ALA A 235 -12.88 21.35 -20.91
C ALA A 235 -13.30 20.09 -20.12
N ASP A 236 -14.17 19.25 -20.69
CA ASP A 236 -14.63 18.01 -20.04
C ASP A 236 -13.46 17.06 -19.66
N MET A 237 -12.42 17.00 -20.50
CA MET A 237 -11.23 16.19 -20.23
C MET A 237 -10.36 16.82 -19.12
N ALA A 238 -10.20 18.14 -19.13
CA ALA A 238 -9.44 18.86 -18.09
C ALA A 238 -10.17 18.83 -16.74
N ASP A 239 -11.49 19.01 -16.73
CA ASP A 239 -12.34 18.94 -15.53
C ASP A 239 -12.33 17.53 -14.95
N SER A 240 -12.44 16.49 -15.81
CA SER A 240 -12.28 15.09 -15.36
C SER A 240 -10.92 14.86 -14.73
N MET A 241 -9.85 15.44 -15.29
CA MET A 241 -8.53 15.39 -14.68
C MET A 241 -8.55 16.12 -13.33
N GLN A 242 -9.07 17.34 -13.23
CA GLN A 242 -9.13 18.09 -11.96
C GLN A 242 -9.84 17.30 -10.84
N GLU A 243 -11.02 16.74 -11.11
CA GLU A 243 -11.80 15.95 -10.15
C GLU A 243 -11.00 14.75 -9.58
N ILE A 244 -10.28 14.05 -10.46
CA ILE A 244 -9.43 12.91 -10.06
C ILE A 244 -8.36 13.37 -9.07
N TRP A 245 -7.72 14.50 -9.36
CA TRP A 245 -6.58 14.97 -8.58
C TRP A 245 -7.02 15.49 -7.22
N ASP A 246 -8.14 16.21 -7.16
CA ASP A 246 -8.74 16.67 -5.91
C ASP A 246 -9.15 15.47 -5.03
N GLU A 247 -9.66 14.39 -5.63
CA GLU A 247 -9.96 13.15 -4.93
C GLU A 247 -8.70 12.43 -4.42
N VAL A 248 -7.61 12.39 -5.22
CA VAL A 248 -6.29 11.86 -4.77
C VAL A 248 -5.78 12.65 -3.56
N ILE A 249 -5.78 13.98 -3.65
CA ILE A 249 -5.25 14.88 -2.62
C ILE A 249 -6.06 14.72 -1.33
N ALA A 250 -7.40 14.78 -1.41
CA ALA A 250 -8.27 14.59 -0.26
C ALA A 250 -8.06 13.22 0.41
N SER A 251 -7.87 12.16 -0.39
CA SER A 251 -7.54 10.83 0.12
C SER A 251 -6.17 10.80 0.82
N MET A 252 -5.14 11.43 0.24
CA MET A 252 -3.79 11.49 0.83
C MET A 252 -3.75 12.28 2.15
N GLU A 253 -4.43 13.41 2.23
CA GLU A 253 -4.54 14.23 3.44
C GLU A 253 -5.27 13.48 4.56
N PHE A 254 -6.32 12.74 4.20
CA PHE A 254 -7.03 11.86 5.12
C PHE A 254 -6.14 10.76 5.71
N TYR A 255 -5.20 10.21 4.94
CA TYR A 255 -4.25 9.19 5.45
C TYR A 255 -3.13 9.79 6.32
N ARG A 256 -2.66 11.01 6.04
CA ARG A 256 -1.61 11.69 6.81
C ARG A 256 -2.06 12.17 8.19
N SER A 257 -3.34 12.50 8.36
CA SER A 257 -3.90 12.99 9.64
C SER A 257 -4.08 11.90 10.73
N LYS A 258 -3.66 10.64 10.48
CA LYS A 258 -3.92 9.49 11.37
C LYS A 258 -2.68 8.91 12.06
N GLU A 259 -1.80 9.75 12.60
CA GLU A 259 -0.87 9.33 13.65
C GLU A 259 -1.42 9.70 15.05
N SER A 260 -2.26 8.82 15.58
CA SER A 260 -2.32 8.40 17.00
C SER A 260 -3.66 7.69 17.22
N ASP A 261 -3.63 6.47 17.77
CA ASP A 261 -4.82 5.65 18.05
C ASP A 261 -5.15 5.78 19.56
N PRO A 262 -6.01 6.73 19.97
CA PRO A 262 -6.51 6.74 21.34
C PRO A 262 -7.41 5.54 21.60
N LYS A 263 -7.50 5.12 22.87
CA LYS A 263 -8.32 4.00 23.34
C LYS A 263 -9.72 4.01 22.70
N ARG A 264 -10.04 2.95 21.96
CA ARG A 264 -11.32 2.76 21.26
C ARG A 264 -12.38 2.29 22.26
N GLU A 265 -13.29 3.18 22.63
CA GLU A 265 -14.61 2.84 23.17
C GLU A 265 -15.64 3.54 22.27
N TYR A 266 -16.62 2.80 21.77
CA TYR A 266 -17.64 3.33 20.86
C TYR A 266 -19.00 3.42 21.55
N LYS A 267 -19.83 4.37 21.14
CA LYS A 267 -21.20 4.56 21.66
C LYS A 267 -22.23 4.12 20.61
N VAL A 268 -23.40 3.72 21.11
CA VAL A 268 -24.58 3.50 20.25
C VAL A 268 -24.90 4.81 19.53
N GLY A 269 -25.11 4.74 18.22
CA GLY A 269 -25.25 5.90 17.34
C GLY A 269 -23.98 6.33 16.61
N ASP A 270 -22.79 5.88 17.03
CA ASP A 270 -21.55 6.23 16.34
C ASP A 270 -21.50 5.60 14.94
N LYS A 271 -20.98 6.36 13.97
CA LYS A 271 -20.68 5.88 12.62
C LYS A 271 -19.27 5.30 12.58
N VAL A 272 -19.19 4.00 12.33
CA VAL A 272 -17.93 3.26 12.27
C VAL A 272 -17.76 2.54 10.93
N TRP A 273 -16.52 2.40 10.51
CA TRP A 273 -16.14 1.60 9.35
C TRP A 273 -15.77 0.19 9.79
N LEU A 274 -16.25 -0.80 9.05
CA LEU A 274 -15.99 -2.21 9.26
C LEU A 274 -14.79 -2.66 8.42
N VAL A 275 -13.78 -3.27 9.05
CA VAL A 275 -12.61 -3.81 8.34
C VAL A 275 -13.00 -5.05 7.54
N GLY A 276 -12.86 -4.97 6.21
CA GLY A 276 -13.40 -5.94 5.26
C GLY A 276 -12.56 -7.20 5.01
N GLN A 277 -11.48 -7.45 5.76
CA GLN A 277 -10.52 -8.54 5.48
C GLN A 277 -11.19 -9.93 5.33
N ASN A 278 -12.27 -10.18 6.08
CA ASN A 278 -13.02 -11.45 6.09
C ASN A 278 -14.44 -11.33 5.53
N ILE A 279 -14.72 -10.27 4.77
CA ILE A 279 -16.06 -10.01 4.24
C ILE A 279 -16.01 -10.08 2.72
N THR A 280 -16.78 -11.00 2.15
CA THR A 280 -16.93 -11.11 0.69
C THR A 280 -17.94 -10.07 0.23
N THR A 281 -17.50 -9.11 -0.58
CA THR A 281 -18.42 -8.18 -1.26
C THR A 281 -18.88 -8.78 -2.60
N ARG A 282 -19.77 -8.06 -3.30
CA ARG A 282 -20.17 -8.42 -4.67
C ARG A 282 -19.23 -7.86 -5.74
N ARG A 283 -18.13 -7.21 -5.35
CA ARG A 283 -17.14 -6.69 -6.31
C ARG A 283 -16.32 -7.86 -6.90
N PRO A 284 -15.92 -7.79 -8.18
CA PRO A 284 -15.27 -8.93 -8.85
C PRO A 284 -13.93 -9.40 -8.26
N SER A 285 -13.06 -8.49 -7.81
CA SER A 285 -11.75 -8.82 -7.23
C SER A 285 -11.60 -8.29 -5.82
N LYS A 286 -11.25 -9.20 -4.91
CA LYS A 286 -10.88 -8.90 -3.52
C LYS A 286 -9.63 -8.02 -3.42
N LYS A 287 -8.71 -8.13 -4.38
CA LYS A 287 -7.45 -7.35 -4.42
C LYS A 287 -7.72 -5.85 -4.61
N LEU A 288 -8.72 -5.53 -5.43
CA LEU A 288 -9.19 -4.17 -5.70
C LEU A 288 -10.43 -3.78 -4.88
N ASP A 289 -10.76 -4.52 -3.83
CA ASP A 289 -11.95 -4.25 -3.02
C ASP A 289 -11.67 -3.28 -1.87
N ASN A 290 -12.71 -2.61 -1.38
CA ASN A 290 -12.56 -1.66 -0.30
C ASN A 290 -12.12 -2.38 0.98
N LYS A 291 -10.98 -1.98 1.56
CA LYS A 291 -10.48 -2.55 2.82
C LYS A 291 -11.38 -2.22 4.02
N LYS A 292 -12.22 -1.20 3.89
CA LYS A 292 -13.17 -0.73 4.90
C LYS A 292 -14.55 -0.57 4.26
N LEU A 293 -15.58 -1.06 4.94
CA LEU A 293 -16.97 -1.05 4.49
C LEU A 293 -17.80 -0.12 5.38
N GLY A 294 -18.78 0.55 4.80
CA GLY A 294 -19.67 1.46 5.50
C GLY A 294 -19.55 2.91 5.02
N PRO A 295 -19.70 3.92 5.90
CA PRO A 295 -19.83 3.79 7.36
C PRO A 295 -21.17 3.16 7.78
N PHE A 296 -21.17 2.42 8.89
CA PHE A 296 -22.36 1.81 9.50
C PHE A 296 -22.61 2.39 10.89
N VAL A 297 -23.87 2.46 11.31
CA VAL A 297 -24.27 2.95 12.63
C VAL A 297 -24.19 1.80 13.63
N ILE A 298 -23.66 2.06 14.83
CA ILE A 298 -23.74 1.12 15.96
C ILE A 298 -25.15 1.15 16.53
N SER A 299 -25.87 0.02 16.42
CA SER A 299 -27.23 -0.12 16.97
C SER A 299 -27.23 -0.56 18.43
N GLU A 300 -26.22 -1.32 18.86
CA GLU A 300 -26.19 -1.93 20.20
C GLU A 300 -24.75 -2.19 20.65
N ASN A 301 -24.46 -1.91 21.93
CA ASN A 301 -23.24 -2.35 22.60
C ASN A 301 -23.51 -3.69 23.30
N ILE A 302 -22.93 -4.78 22.81
CA ILE A 302 -23.16 -6.14 23.33
C ILE A 302 -22.20 -6.43 24.48
N SER A 303 -20.94 -6.00 24.36
CA SER A 303 -19.93 -6.13 25.41
C SER A 303 -18.81 -5.11 25.21
N SER A 304 -17.89 -5.02 26.19
CA SER A 304 -16.69 -4.18 26.09
C SER A 304 -15.84 -4.38 24.83
N HIS A 305 -16.03 -5.50 24.12
CA HIS A 305 -15.27 -5.84 22.93
C HIS A 305 -16.13 -6.14 21.70
N ALA A 306 -17.47 -6.03 21.76
CA ALA A 306 -18.35 -6.39 20.64
C ALA A 306 -19.54 -5.43 20.48
N TYR A 307 -19.76 -4.99 19.24
CA TYR A 307 -20.83 -4.05 18.87
C TYR A 307 -21.68 -4.61 17.74
N ARG A 308 -22.98 -4.30 17.75
CA ARG A 308 -23.89 -4.59 16.65
C ARG A 308 -23.99 -3.39 15.71
N LEU A 309 -23.93 -3.65 14.40
CA LEU A 309 -24.03 -2.66 13.34
C LEU A 309 -25.36 -2.76 12.57
N GLU A 310 -25.85 -1.62 12.10
CA GLU A 310 -26.93 -1.55 11.12
C GLU A 310 -26.36 -1.81 9.71
N LEU A 311 -26.46 -3.07 9.26
CA LEU A 311 -26.00 -3.47 7.93
C LEU A 311 -27.15 -3.38 6.90
N PRO A 312 -26.86 -2.99 5.64
CA PRO A 312 -27.83 -3.08 4.56
C PRO A 312 -28.34 -4.52 4.37
N LYS A 313 -29.63 -4.69 4.05
CA LYS A 313 -30.25 -6.00 3.78
C LYS A 313 -29.56 -6.78 2.65
N THR A 314 -28.80 -6.11 1.80
CA THR A 314 -28.03 -6.70 0.70
C THR A 314 -26.77 -7.43 1.18
N MET A 315 -26.31 -7.18 2.41
CA MET A 315 -25.11 -7.74 3.03
C MET A 315 -25.46 -9.00 3.83
N ARG A 316 -25.02 -10.17 3.35
CA ARG A 316 -25.29 -11.48 3.97
C ARG A 316 -24.21 -11.84 4.99
N THR A 317 -24.01 -11.01 6.00
CA THR A 317 -23.03 -11.24 7.07
C THR A 317 -23.68 -11.01 8.42
N HIS A 318 -23.21 -11.73 9.45
CA HIS A 318 -23.60 -11.46 10.83
C HIS A 318 -23.32 -9.99 11.18
N ASN A 319 -24.19 -9.37 11.98
CA ASN A 319 -24.13 -7.93 12.25
C ASN A 319 -23.45 -7.56 13.57
N VAL A 320 -22.72 -8.50 14.19
CA VAL A 320 -22.02 -8.31 15.47
C VAL A 320 -20.52 -8.45 15.25
N PHE A 321 -19.74 -7.41 15.54
CA PHE A 321 -18.32 -7.39 15.24
C PHE A 321 -17.47 -7.06 16.46
N HIS A 322 -16.29 -7.66 16.52
CA HIS A 322 -15.28 -7.34 17.54
C HIS A 322 -14.75 -5.92 17.34
N ILE A 323 -14.39 -5.24 18.43
CA ILE A 323 -13.92 -3.84 18.42
C ILE A 323 -12.70 -3.61 17.51
N GLU A 324 -11.85 -4.62 17.34
CA GLU A 324 -10.69 -4.59 16.44
C GLU A 324 -11.07 -4.56 14.95
N MET A 325 -12.28 -5.01 14.60
CA MET A 325 -12.83 -4.92 13.25
C MET A 325 -13.50 -3.58 12.95
N LEU A 326 -13.51 -2.65 13.91
CA LEU A 326 -14.17 -1.35 13.77
C LEU A 326 -13.14 -0.21 13.82
N CYS A 327 -13.35 0.81 13.00
CA CYS A 327 -12.59 2.05 13.07
C CYS A 327 -13.48 3.27 12.81
N GLN A 328 -13.34 4.31 13.62
CA GLN A 328 -14.07 5.57 13.44
C GLN A 328 -13.31 6.50 12.47
N ASN A 329 -14.05 7.34 11.76
CA ASN A 329 -13.46 8.53 11.14
C ASN A 329 -13.48 9.66 12.16
N PHE A 330 -12.30 10.12 12.57
CA PHE A 330 -12.15 11.50 13.02
C PHE A 330 -12.33 12.39 11.79
N ALA A 331 -13.59 12.71 11.46
CA ALA A 331 -13.86 13.98 10.85
C ALA A 331 -13.71 14.99 12.00
N GLY A 332 -12.59 15.71 12.04
CA GLY A 332 -12.60 16.97 12.77
C GLY A 332 -13.68 17.81 12.11
N ASP A 333 -14.66 18.25 12.89
CA ASP A 333 -15.65 19.23 12.47
C ASP A 333 -14.91 20.42 11.85
N CYS A 334 -14.93 20.51 10.53
CA CYS A 334 -14.49 21.69 9.81
C CYS A 334 -15.53 22.04 8.77
N LEU A 335 -16.76 22.24 9.23
CA LEU A 335 -17.73 23.08 8.54
C LEU A 335 -18.52 23.87 9.60
N LEU A 336 -18.47 25.20 9.44
CA LEU A 336 -19.30 26.24 10.05
C LEU A 336 -18.83 26.80 11.41
N GLN A 337 -17.79 27.65 11.36
CA GLN A 337 -17.90 28.96 12.00
C GLN A 337 -17.86 30.04 10.91
N ALA A 338 -19.04 30.35 10.39
CA ALA A 338 -19.31 31.68 9.88
C ALA A 338 -19.46 32.57 11.12
N ASP A 339 -18.37 33.21 11.56
CA ASP A 339 -18.46 34.36 12.44
C ASP A 339 -18.40 35.63 11.60
N SER A 340 -19.61 36.14 11.40
CA SER A 340 -19.94 37.54 11.26
C SER A 340 -19.17 38.44 12.23
N GLY A 341 -18.53 39.47 11.68
CA GLY A 341 -18.65 40.83 12.20
C GLY A 341 -17.54 41.37 13.13
N GLY A 342 -16.99 42.52 12.74
CA GLY A 342 -16.75 43.61 13.69
C GLY A 342 -15.38 44.29 13.64
N ASN A 343 -15.35 45.45 12.96
CA ASN A 343 -14.69 46.72 13.36
C ASN A 343 -13.38 46.66 14.18
N PHE A 344 -12.26 47.10 13.59
CA PHE A 344 -11.78 48.50 13.60
C PHE A 344 -10.60 48.65 12.64
#